data_AF-A0A969AWQ9-F1
#
_entry.id   AF-A0A969AWQ9-F1
#
_cell.length_a   1.000
_cell.length_b   1.000
_cell.length_c   1.000
_cell.angle_alpha   90.00
_cell.angle_beta   90.00
_cell.angle_gamma   90.00
#
_symmetry.space_group_name_H-M   'P 1'
#
loop_
_entity.id
_entity.type
_entity.pdbx_description
1 polymer ?
#
loop_
_entity_poly.entity_id
_entity_poly.type
_entity_poly.pdbx_seq_one_letter_code
_entity_poly.pdbx_strand_id
1 'polypeptide(L)'
;MLLLIFGFRQANEFDEKKMNRDLEIARNILATLIKDSSESFFGGNAIEANYIAGYGVVFTIPEHLVYFHGGPNMVFSIPEPPQIEDFDFHFEFEDESEISERDREEMERQVQEATQQVEQHRDEIRQIRIQREQINMQVEEARRQAEALREQHRQNSSGQNETEDIVGGRRELTIGTSVESKSENVNWEEIMLTFMTDYADLIGQLQAEEKIVIKQKSPGKMLMPGHGSGVDDKKMSSSASISAEVLRKDVEAFRIGKINKEEYIRRITIAREEAKGKSADMEMFISIFDRYYSRDLSETYFIINQANYDMLEGYGAVVNVKVISPISKNRVYFQRPGKELTIEQKQGIEKDEALYQQFKAGISDFLLDYGRTLRSLASGDKLRLDIEIVPFSESNVPQGLEVTADLATLQQYDQRKITPEKARSSIEIKEKFRVTH
;
A
#
# COMPACT_ATOMS: atom_id res chain seq x y z
N MET A 1 -28.01 -10.60 46.64
CA MET A 1 -27.15 -11.58 45.94
C MET A 1 -27.44 -11.41 44.45
N LEU A 2 -26.65 -10.58 43.77
CA LEU A 2 -26.81 -10.26 42.34
C LEU A 2 -25.90 -11.21 41.55
N LEU A 3 -26.50 -12.13 40.80
CA LEU A 3 -25.82 -13.05 39.88
C LEU A 3 -25.48 -12.28 38.59
N LEU A 4 -24.21 -11.86 38.46
CA LEU A 4 -23.66 -11.37 37.19
C LEU A 4 -23.48 -12.56 36.25
N ILE A 5 -24.42 -12.74 35.32
CA ILE A 5 -24.27 -13.66 34.19
C ILE A 5 -23.29 -13.00 33.21
N PHE A 6 -22.01 -13.31 33.34
CA PHE A 6 -21.03 -13.02 32.29
C PHE A 6 -21.31 -13.97 31.12
N GLY A 7 -22.04 -13.47 30.12
CA GLY A 7 -22.14 -14.14 28.84
C GLY A 7 -20.76 -14.14 28.18
N PHE A 8 -20.12 -15.31 28.14
CA PHE A 8 -18.95 -15.54 27.29
C PHE A 8 -19.38 -15.33 25.84
N ARG A 9 -19.05 -14.16 25.26
CA ARG A 9 -18.99 -14.04 23.81
C ARG A 9 -17.88 -14.98 23.35
N GLN A 10 -18.21 -15.96 22.52
CA GLN A 10 -17.18 -16.70 21.80
C GLN A 10 -16.41 -15.68 20.96
N ALA A 11 -15.15 -15.43 21.31
CA ALA A 11 -14.27 -14.66 20.47
C ALA A 11 -14.12 -15.46 19.18
N ASN A 12 -14.63 -14.94 18.07
CA ASN A 12 -14.38 -15.54 16.77
C ASN A 12 -12.86 -15.62 16.59
N GLU A 13 -12.37 -16.82 16.31
CA GLU A 13 -10.96 -17.03 16.01
C GLU A 13 -10.57 -16.13 14.84
N PHE A 14 -9.46 -15.41 14.99
CA PHE A 14 -8.99 -14.48 13.97
C PHE A 14 -8.48 -15.26 12.76
N ASP A 15 -9.12 -15.09 11.60
CA ASP A 15 -8.73 -15.73 10.35
C ASP A 15 -7.85 -14.77 9.53
N GLU A 16 -6.54 -15.01 9.56
CA GLU A 16 -5.55 -14.20 8.85
C GLU A 16 -5.76 -14.22 7.34
N LYS A 17 -6.15 -15.36 6.75
CA LYS A 17 -6.39 -15.46 5.31
C LYS A 17 -7.59 -14.61 4.90
N LYS A 18 -8.66 -14.67 5.68
CA LYS A 18 -9.82 -13.81 5.48
C LYS A 18 -9.46 -12.33 5.65
N MET A 19 -8.63 -11.97 6.64
CA MET A 19 -8.24 -10.58 6.87
C MET A 19 -7.45 -10.05 5.67
N ASN A 20 -6.46 -10.82 5.19
CA ASN A 20 -5.66 -10.43 4.04
C ASN A 20 -6.52 -10.23 2.78
N ARG A 21 -7.51 -11.08 2.56
CA ARG A 21 -8.49 -10.91 1.48
C ARG A 21 -9.33 -9.64 1.66
N ASP A 22 -9.86 -9.40 2.86
CA ASP A 22 -10.65 -8.21 3.17
C ASP A 22 -9.82 -6.92 2.94
N LEU A 23 -8.54 -6.92 3.34
CA LEU A 23 -7.59 -5.83 3.11
C LEU A 23 -7.29 -5.61 1.62
N GLU A 24 -7.10 -6.69 0.85
CA GLU A 24 -6.84 -6.60 -0.59
C GLU A 24 -8.02 -5.99 -1.35
N ILE A 25 -9.25 -6.41 -1.02
CA ILE A 25 -10.48 -5.86 -1.58
C ILE A 25 -10.61 -4.37 -1.23
N ALA A 26 -10.47 -4.04 0.05
CA ALA A 26 -10.54 -2.67 0.54
C ALA A 26 -9.49 -1.75 -0.15
N ARG A 27 -8.26 -2.25 -0.30
CA ARG A 27 -7.18 -1.57 -1.02
C ARG A 27 -7.56 -1.28 -2.48
N ASN A 28 -8.10 -2.25 -3.19
CA ASN A 28 -8.50 -2.10 -4.60
C ASN A 28 -9.65 -1.09 -4.76
N ILE A 29 -10.60 -1.08 -3.82
CA ILE A 29 -11.68 -0.09 -3.78
C ILE A 29 -11.12 1.31 -3.55
N LEU A 30 -10.24 1.48 -2.54
CA LEU A 30 -9.62 2.77 -2.27
C LEU A 30 -8.81 3.27 -3.47
N ALA A 31 -8.07 2.40 -4.16
CA ALA A 31 -7.36 2.75 -5.39
C ALA A 31 -8.31 3.22 -6.51
N THR A 32 -9.48 2.59 -6.62
CA THR A 32 -10.53 2.99 -7.59
C THR A 32 -11.09 4.36 -7.25
N LEU A 33 -11.44 4.62 -5.98
CA LEU A 33 -11.94 5.93 -5.54
C LEU A 33 -10.94 7.06 -5.84
N ILE A 34 -9.65 6.81 -5.62
CA ILE A 34 -8.61 7.81 -5.92
C ILE A 34 -8.48 8.03 -7.44
N LYS A 35 -8.52 6.96 -8.23
CA LYS A 35 -8.50 7.04 -9.70
C LYS A 35 -9.72 7.77 -10.26
N ASP A 36 -10.90 7.63 -9.66
CA ASP A 36 -12.10 8.34 -10.12
C ASP A 36 -12.05 9.83 -9.78
N SER A 37 -11.34 10.19 -8.69
CA SER A 37 -11.17 11.57 -8.24
C SER A 37 -10.01 12.33 -8.90
N SER A 38 -9.20 11.67 -9.73
CA SER A 38 -8.03 12.28 -10.36
C SER A 38 -7.72 11.64 -11.72
N GLU A 39 -7.28 12.42 -12.70
CA GLU A 39 -6.77 11.86 -13.98
C GLU A 39 -5.50 10.98 -13.83
N SER A 40 -4.96 10.85 -12.61
CA SER A 40 -3.77 10.07 -12.29
C SER A 40 -4.09 8.57 -12.26
N PHE A 41 -3.30 7.76 -12.95
CA PHE A 41 -3.42 6.30 -12.88
C PHE A 41 -2.79 5.77 -11.58
N PHE A 42 -3.63 5.35 -10.63
CA PHE A 42 -3.22 4.56 -9.47
C PHE A 42 -3.21 3.07 -9.84
N GLY A 43 -2.04 2.43 -9.80
CA GLY A 43 -1.98 0.97 -9.70
C GLY A 43 -2.42 0.58 -8.28
N GLY A 44 -3.37 -0.35 -8.14
CA GLY A 44 -3.84 -0.82 -6.83
C GLY A 44 -2.73 -1.32 -5.89
N ASN A 45 -1.57 -1.66 -6.45
CA ASN A 45 -0.37 -2.09 -5.73
C ASN A 45 0.38 -0.98 -4.98
N ALA A 46 0.05 0.29 -5.20
CA ALA A 46 0.75 1.40 -4.54
C ALA A 46 0.26 1.63 -3.12
N ILE A 47 -1.01 1.33 -2.82
CA ILE A 47 -1.56 1.50 -1.47
C ILE A 47 -1.10 0.34 -0.61
N GLU A 48 -0.44 0.65 0.50
CA GLU A 48 -0.10 -0.35 1.51
C GLU A 48 -1.27 -0.51 2.48
N ALA A 49 -1.61 -1.74 2.85
CA ALA A 49 -2.67 -2.04 3.81
C ALA A 49 -2.11 -3.01 4.85
N ASN A 50 -2.05 -2.57 6.10
CA ASN A 50 -1.46 -3.34 7.19
C ASN A 50 -2.44 -3.49 8.34
N TYR A 51 -2.66 -4.73 8.79
CA TYR A 51 -3.36 -5.01 10.04
C TYR A 51 -2.37 -5.08 11.20
N ILE A 52 -2.71 -4.40 12.29
CA ILE A 52 -1.93 -4.31 13.52
C ILE A 52 -2.85 -4.74 14.67
N ALA A 53 -2.59 -5.91 15.23
CA ALA A 53 -3.42 -6.48 16.29
C ALA A 53 -3.54 -5.53 17.49
N GLY A 54 -4.77 -5.25 17.91
CA GLY A 54 -5.11 -4.34 19.00
C GLY A 54 -5.14 -2.86 18.61
N TYR A 55 -4.69 -2.50 17.41
CA TYR A 55 -4.76 -1.14 16.88
C TYR A 55 -5.77 -1.02 15.73
N GLY A 56 -5.75 -1.98 14.80
CA GLY A 56 -6.65 -2.08 13.66
C GLY A 56 -5.93 -2.02 12.32
N VAL A 57 -6.54 -1.40 11.31
CA VAL A 57 -6.00 -1.36 9.93
C VAL A 57 -5.49 0.02 9.59
N VAL A 58 -4.32 0.05 8.95
CA VAL A 58 -3.72 1.26 8.39
C VAL A 58 -3.57 1.09 6.89
N PHE A 59 -4.25 1.96 6.14
CA PHE A 59 -4.00 2.18 4.71
C PHE A 59 -3.05 3.35 4.55
N THR A 60 -1.93 3.12 3.87
CA THR A 60 -0.95 4.16 3.57
C THR A 60 -0.94 4.39 2.06
N ILE A 61 -1.37 5.58 1.68
CA ILE A 61 -1.36 6.05 0.29
C ILE A 61 -0.02 6.76 0.08
N PRO A 62 0.82 6.27 -0.85
CA PRO A 62 2.09 6.89 -1.12
C PRO A 62 1.89 8.25 -1.77
N GLU A 63 2.90 9.06 -1.55
CA GLU A 63 2.99 10.46 -1.93
C GLU A 63 3.01 10.69 -3.45
N HIS A 64 3.94 10.03 -4.14
CA HIS A 64 4.10 10.13 -5.59
C HIS A 64 4.05 8.72 -6.16
N LEU A 65 3.09 8.50 -7.04
CA LEU A 65 3.27 7.51 -8.07
C LEU A 65 4.27 8.08 -9.06
N VAL A 66 5.33 7.33 -9.33
CA VAL A 66 6.17 7.60 -10.48
C VAL A 66 5.24 7.55 -11.69
N TYR A 67 4.83 8.73 -12.17
CA TYR A 67 4.29 8.89 -13.50
C TYR A 67 5.40 8.45 -14.44
N PHE A 68 5.39 7.18 -14.81
CA PHE A 68 5.97 6.79 -16.07
C PHE A 68 5.11 7.47 -17.12
N HIS A 69 5.42 8.73 -17.43
CA HIS A 69 5.12 9.30 -18.73
C HIS A 69 5.88 8.45 -19.74
N GLY A 70 5.29 7.29 -20.08
CA GLY A 70 5.49 6.71 -21.38
C GLY A 70 4.98 7.76 -22.36
N GLY A 71 5.83 8.73 -22.71
CA GLY A 71 5.61 9.50 -23.93
C GLY A 71 5.37 8.50 -25.06
N PRO A 72 4.61 8.88 -26.10
CA PRO A 72 4.20 7.97 -27.18
C PRO A 72 5.36 7.22 -27.90
N ASN A 73 6.62 7.53 -27.56
CA ASN A 73 7.82 6.95 -28.15
C ASN A 73 8.72 6.15 -27.18
N MET A 74 8.32 5.91 -25.92
CA MET A 74 9.00 4.87 -25.12
C MET A 74 8.47 3.50 -25.52
N VAL A 75 8.96 3.02 -26.66
CA VAL A 75 8.90 1.60 -27.02
C VAL A 75 9.78 0.89 -26.00
N PHE A 76 9.16 0.27 -24.99
CA PHE A 76 9.81 -0.83 -24.32
C PHE A 76 10.09 -1.85 -25.42
N SER A 77 11.36 -2.11 -25.72
CA SER A 77 11.74 -3.33 -26.42
C SER A 77 11.38 -4.48 -25.50
N ILE A 78 10.10 -4.87 -25.55
CA ILE A 78 9.70 -6.22 -25.17
C ILE A 78 10.59 -7.08 -26.06
N PRO A 79 11.57 -7.84 -25.52
CA PRO A 79 12.31 -8.78 -26.35
C PRO A 79 11.27 -9.58 -27.11
N GLU A 80 11.43 -9.68 -28.43
CA GLU A 80 10.51 -10.48 -29.25
C GLU A 80 10.28 -11.79 -28.48
N PRO A 81 9.01 -12.14 -28.17
CA PRO A 81 8.75 -13.45 -27.59
C PRO A 81 9.49 -14.44 -28.48
N PRO A 82 10.31 -15.35 -27.89
CA PRO A 82 11.09 -16.29 -28.69
C PRO A 82 10.16 -16.87 -29.73
N GLN A 83 10.54 -16.77 -31.02
CA GLN A 83 9.72 -17.31 -32.10
C GLN A 83 9.43 -18.76 -31.74
N ILE A 84 8.18 -19.00 -31.36
CA ILE A 84 7.69 -20.32 -31.03
C ILE A 84 7.59 -20.99 -32.40
N GLU A 85 8.65 -21.68 -32.83
CA GLU A 85 8.51 -22.74 -33.83
C GLU A 85 7.39 -23.64 -33.33
N ASP A 86 6.38 -23.85 -34.18
CA ASP A 86 5.12 -24.55 -33.92
C ASP A 86 5.24 -25.58 -32.78
N PHE A 87 4.83 -25.17 -31.58
CA PHE A 87 4.72 -26.06 -30.43
C PHE A 87 3.46 -26.91 -30.63
N ASP A 88 3.66 -28.09 -31.20
CA ASP A 88 2.64 -29.14 -31.26
C ASP A 88 2.41 -29.65 -29.82
N PHE A 89 1.29 -29.25 -29.21
CA PHE A 89 0.89 -29.72 -27.88
C PHE A 89 0.40 -31.16 -27.99
N HIS A 90 1.32 -32.13 -27.86
CA HIS A 90 0.96 -33.49 -27.49
C HIS A 90 0.81 -33.57 -25.96
N PHE A 91 -0.43 -33.51 -25.48
CA PHE A 91 -0.76 -33.98 -24.13
C PHE A 91 -0.70 -35.51 -24.13
N GLU A 92 0.42 -36.08 -23.66
CA GLU A 92 0.44 -37.46 -23.19
C GLU A 92 -0.18 -37.47 -21.79
N PHE A 93 -1.45 -37.85 -21.72
CA PHE A 93 -2.10 -38.21 -20.46
C PHE A 93 -1.50 -39.54 -20.01
N GLU A 94 -0.55 -39.50 -19.08
CA GLU A 94 -0.20 -40.69 -18.31
C GLU A 94 -1.32 -40.95 -17.29
N ASP A 95 -1.89 -42.16 -17.41
CA ASP A 95 -2.90 -42.81 -16.57
C ASP A 95 -4.39 -42.46 -16.81
N GLU A 96 -4.95 -43.03 -17.90
CA GLU A 96 -6.39 -43.20 -18.14
C GLU A 96 -7.02 -44.26 -17.21
N SER A 97 -6.92 -44.08 -15.90
CA SER A 97 -7.71 -44.90 -14.96
C SER A 97 -9.06 -44.21 -14.66
N GLU A 98 -10.08 -44.68 -15.38
CA GLU A 98 -11.53 -44.55 -15.09
C GLU A 98 -12.00 -43.19 -14.54
N ILE A 99 -11.93 -42.14 -15.34
CA ILE A 99 -12.91 -41.04 -15.21
C ILE A 99 -14.25 -41.63 -15.69
N SER A 100 -15.16 -41.84 -14.73
CA SER A 100 -16.52 -42.30 -14.98
C SER A 100 -17.18 -41.41 -16.04
N GLU A 101 -17.91 -42.00 -17.01
CA GLU A 101 -18.66 -41.24 -18.04
C GLU A 101 -19.55 -40.14 -17.41
N ARG A 102 -20.00 -40.36 -16.17
CA ARG A 102 -20.77 -39.41 -15.38
C ARG A 102 -20.01 -38.12 -15.05
N ASP A 103 -18.72 -38.21 -14.78
CA ASP A 103 -17.88 -37.06 -14.42
C ASP A 103 -17.55 -36.21 -15.65
N ARG A 104 -17.46 -36.86 -16.82
CA ARG A 104 -17.31 -36.18 -18.11
C ARG A 104 -18.55 -35.38 -18.50
N GLU A 105 -19.74 -35.96 -18.34
CA GLU A 105 -21.00 -35.25 -18.59
C GLU A 105 -21.25 -34.07 -17.63
N GLU A 106 -20.80 -34.20 -16.37
CA GLU A 106 -20.90 -33.11 -15.40
C GLU A 106 -19.92 -31.98 -15.74
N MET A 107 -18.69 -32.33 -16.12
CA MET A 107 -17.68 -31.36 -16.57
C MET A 107 -18.13 -30.62 -17.83
N GLU A 108 -18.71 -31.31 -18.81
CA GLU A 108 -19.24 -30.68 -20.02
C GLU A 108 -20.39 -29.72 -19.71
N ARG A 109 -21.27 -30.05 -18.75
CA ARG A 109 -22.31 -29.12 -18.27
C ARG A 109 -21.72 -27.89 -17.59
N GLN A 110 -20.72 -28.06 -16.72
CA GLN A 110 -20.04 -26.93 -16.07
C GLN A 110 -19.36 -26.02 -17.09
N VAL A 111 -18.71 -26.59 -18.12
CA VAL A 111 -18.10 -25.81 -19.20
C VAL A 111 -19.15 -25.05 -20.02
N GLN A 112 -20.30 -25.66 -20.31
CA GLN A 112 -21.40 -24.98 -21.00
C GLN A 112 -22.01 -23.84 -20.18
N GLU A 113 -22.26 -24.07 -18.89
CA GLU A 113 -22.78 -23.03 -17.98
C GLU A 113 -21.79 -21.87 -17.84
N ALA A 114 -20.50 -22.17 -17.65
CA ALA A 114 -19.45 -21.16 -17.60
C ALA A 114 -19.37 -20.36 -18.90
N THR A 115 -19.50 -21.01 -20.05
CA THR A 115 -19.49 -20.35 -21.37
C THR A 115 -20.69 -19.41 -21.52
N GLN A 116 -21.89 -19.82 -21.07
CA GLN A 116 -23.08 -18.95 -21.08
C GLN A 116 -22.93 -17.74 -20.15
N GLN A 117 -22.35 -17.92 -18.97
CA GLN A 117 -22.08 -16.80 -18.05
C GLN A 117 -21.08 -15.80 -18.64
N VAL A 118 -20.03 -16.29 -19.31
CA VAL A 118 -19.06 -15.44 -20.02
C VAL A 118 -19.73 -14.64 -21.13
N GLU A 119 -20.65 -15.25 -21.88
CA GLU A 119 -21.39 -14.56 -22.94
C GLU A 119 -22.35 -13.49 -22.38
N GLN A 120 -23.05 -13.78 -21.28
CA GLN A 120 -23.89 -12.79 -20.59
C GLN A 120 -23.09 -11.58 -20.10
N HIS A 121 -21.95 -11.80 -19.44
CA HIS A 121 -21.08 -10.71 -19.02
C HIS A 121 -20.49 -9.92 -20.19
N ARG A 122 -20.22 -10.58 -21.33
CA ARG A 122 -19.72 -9.90 -22.53
C ARG A 122 -20.75 -8.90 -23.08
N ASP A 123 -22.03 -9.22 -23.03
CA ASP A 123 -23.11 -8.33 -23.45
C ASP A 123 -23.35 -7.19 -22.43
N GLU A 124 -23.25 -7.46 -21.13
CA GLU A 124 -23.30 -6.41 -20.09
C GLU A 124 -22.17 -5.38 -20.27
N ILE A 125 -20.94 -5.84 -20.50
CA ILE A 125 -19.78 -4.97 -20.78
C ILE A 125 -20.02 -4.13 -22.05
N ARG A 126 -20.66 -4.71 -23.07
CA ARG A 126 -21.03 -3.98 -24.29
C ARG A 126 -22.04 -2.87 -23.98
N GLN A 127 -23.05 -3.13 -23.15
CA GLN A 127 -24.02 -2.11 -22.76
C GLN A 127 -23.40 -0.98 -21.94
N ILE A 128 -22.53 -1.30 -20.98
CA ILE A 128 -21.79 -0.31 -20.18
C ILE A 128 -20.96 0.60 -21.09
N ARG A 129 -20.30 0.04 -22.10
CA ARG A 129 -19.53 0.82 -23.07
C ARG A 129 -20.41 1.81 -23.85
N ILE A 130 -21.58 1.38 -24.32
CA ILE A 130 -22.53 2.24 -25.04
C ILE A 130 -23.05 3.35 -24.12
N GLN A 131 -23.42 3.03 -22.87
CA GLN A 131 -23.85 4.04 -21.90
C GLN A 131 -22.77 5.07 -21.61
N ARG A 132 -21.50 4.64 -21.47
CA ARG A 132 -20.37 5.54 -21.26
C ARG A 132 -20.14 6.48 -22.44
N GLU A 133 -20.28 5.98 -23.67
CA GLU A 133 -20.20 6.82 -24.87
C GLU A 133 -21.33 7.86 -24.92
N GLN A 134 -22.56 7.50 -24.50
CA GLN A 134 -23.68 8.44 -24.39
C GLN A 134 -23.42 9.53 -23.33
N ILE A 135 -22.90 9.17 -22.17
CA ILE A 135 -22.54 10.12 -21.11
C ILE A 135 -21.46 11.09 -21.61
N ASN A 136 -20.41 10.57 -22.26
CA ASN A 136 -19.34 11.42 -22.81
C ASN A 136 -19.87 12.40 -23.86
N MET A 137 -20.82 12.00 -24.71
CA MET A 137 -21.48 12.92 -25.64
C MET A 137 -22.26 14.02 -24.92
N GLN A 138 -22.99 13.70 -23.84
CA GLN A 138 -23.72 14.69 -23.03
C GLN A 138 -22.78 15.67 -22.33
N VAL A 139 -21.65 15.19 -21.80
CA VAL A 139 -20.63 16.03 -21.16
C VAL A 139 -20.01 17.01 -22.15
N GLU A 140 -19.67 16.55 -23.36
CA GLU A 140 -19.16 17.43 -24.42
C GLU A 140 -20.19 18.46 -24.89
N GLU A 141 -21.47 18.09 -24.98
CA GLU A 141 -22.55 19.04 -25.30
C GLU A 141 -22.69 20.11 -24.20
N ALA A 142 -22.70 19.70 -22.93
CA ALA A 142 -22.76 20.62 -21.79
C ALA A 142 -21.55 21.57 -21.76
N ARG A 143 -20.36 21.07 -22.10
CA ARG A 143 -19.14 21.89 -22.20
C ARG A 143 -19.26 22.95 -23.29
N ARG A 144 -19.79 22.60 -24.46
CA ARG A 144 -20.05 23.56 -25.56
C ARG A 144 -21.06 24.62 -25.16
N GLN A 145 -22.13 24.24 -24.45
CA GLN A 145 -23.13 25.17 -23.94
C GLN A 145 -22.51 26.15 -22.92
N ALA A 146 -21.68 25.66 -22.00
CA ALA A 146 -20.99 26.50 -21.02
C ALA A 146 -19.99 27.48 -21.67
N GLU A 147 -19.27 27.04 -22.70
CA GLU A 147 -18.35 27.89 -23.45
C GLU A 147 -19.08 28.97 -24.25
N ALA A 148 -20.20 28.63 -24.90
CA ALA A 148 -21.06 29.62 -25.57
C ALA A 148 -21.61 30.67 -24.59
N LEU A 149 -22.02 30.25 -23.39
CA LEU A 149 -22.49 31.17 -22.34
C LEU A 149 -21.38 32.12 -21.87
N ARG A 150 -20.15 31.60 -21.71
CA ARG A 150 -18.97 32.42 -21.35
C ARG A 150 -18.65 33.46 -22.41
N GLU A 151 -18.73 33.09 -23.69
CA GLU A 151 -18.48 34.02 -24.79
C GLU A 151 -19.56 35.11 -24.85
N GLN A 152 -20.82 34.77 -24.59
CA GLN A 152 -21.92 35.74 -24.47
C GLN A 152 -21.67 36.72 -23.31
N HIS A 153 -21.21 36.24 -22.14
CA HIS A 153 -20.84 37.10 -21.03
C HIS A 153 -19.64 38.00 -21.35
N ARG A 154 -18.66 37.50 -22.09
CA ARG A 154 -17.50 38.28 -22.53
C ARG A 154 -17.90 39.43 -23.46
N GLN A 155 -18.80 39.19 -24.41
CA GLN A 155 -19.33 40.23 -25.31
C GLN A 155 -20.17 41.29 -24.57
N ASN A 156 -20.94 40.89 -23.56
CA ASN A 156 -21.71 41.83 -22.75
C ASN A 156 -20.83 42.67 -21.79
N SER A 157 -19.69 42.14 -21.35
CA SER A 157 -18.79 42.80 -20.40
C SER A 157 -17.79 43.78 -21.08
N SER A 158 -17.57 43.66 -22.39
CA SER A 158 -16.69 44.57 -23.14
C SER A 158 -17.28 45.97 -23.39
N GLY A 159 -18.52 46.24 -22.94
CA GLY A 159 -19.20 47.52 -23.19
C GLY A 159 -19.09 48.59 -22.09
N GLN A 160 -18.41 48.36 -20.97
CA GLN A 160 -18.49 49.28 -19.80
C GLN A 160 -17.19 49.72 -19.13
N ASN A 161 -16.00 49.36 -19.61
CA ASN A 161 -14.75 49.85 -19.00
C ASN A 161 -13.84 50.57 -20.01
N GLU A 162 -14.28 51.76 -20.45
CA GLU A 162 -13.37 52.84 -20.83
C GLU A 162 -13.31 53.83 -19.67
N THR A 163 -12.29 53.76 -18.82
CA THR A 163 -11.58 54.94 -18.30
C THR A 163 -10.36 54.58 -17.45
N GLU A 164 -9.31 55.37 -17.68
CA GLU A 164 -8.10 55.62 -16.88
C GLU A 164 -6.84 54.76 -17.14
N ASP A 165 -6.08 55.30 -18.11
CA ASP A 165 -4.63 55.31 -18.24
C ASP A 165 -3.86 55.45 -16.91
N ILE A 166 -2.89 54.56 -16.64
CA ILE A 166 -1.58 54.95 -16.09
C ILE A 166 -0.45 54.12 -16.75
N VAL A 167 0.18 54.78 -17.72
CA VAL A 167 1.62 54.86 -18.06
C VAL A 167 2.60 53.92 -17.34
N GLY A 168 3.34 53.14 -18.14
CA GLY A 168 4.80 53.06 -18.04
C GLY A 168 5.40 51.77 -17.46
N GLY A 169 5.66 50.78 -18.32
CA GLY A 169 6.47 49.63 -17.92
C GLY A 169 6.64 48.58 -19.02
N ARG A 170 7.73 48.71 -19.77
CA ARG A 170 8.23 47.79 -20.81
C ARG A 170 8.20 46.34 -20.31
N ARG A 171 7.30 45.50 -20.85
CA ARG A 171 7.29 44.04 -20.63
C ARG A 171 7.73 43.33 -21.91
N GLU A 172 8.84 42.61 -21.81
CA GLU A 172 9.23 41.58 -22.77
C GLU A 172 8.13 40.51 -22.86
N LEU A 173 7.71 40.23 -24.08
CA LEU A 173 6.75 39.18 -24.38
C LEU A 173 7.52 37.85 -24.49
N THR A 174 7.76 37.20 -23.36
CA THR A 174 8.20 35.80 -23.35
C THR A 174 6.94 34.94 -23.55
N ILE A 175 6.74 34.43 -24.76
CA ILE A 175 5.75 33.37 -25.02
C ILE A 175 6.33 32.09 -24.43
N GLY A 176 6.22 31.96 -23.11
CA GLY A 176 6.39 30.69 -22.42
C GLY A 176 5.12 29.89 -22.64
N THR A 177 5.21 28.82 -23.43
CA THR A 177 4.27 27.70 -23.32
C THR A 177 4.52 27.03 -21.97
N SER A 178 4.13 27.67 -20.87
CA SER A 178 3.90 26.96 -19.63
C SER A 178 2.62 26.19 -19.85
N VAL A 179 2.76 24.90 -20.12
CA VAL A 179 1.72 23.94 -19.78
C VAL A 179 1.59 24.06 -18.27
N GLU A 180 0.73 24.97 -17.79
CA GLU A 180 0.19 24.90 -16.44
C GLU A 180 -0.53 23.56 -16.41
N SER A 181 0.18 22.53 -15.97
CA SER A 181 -0.42 21.30 -15.51
C SER A 181 -1.38 21.74 -14.41
N LYS A 182 -2.67 21.86 -14.73
CA LYS A 182 -3.74 21.89 -13.76
C LYS A 182 -3.65 20.56 -13.03
N SER A 183 -2.81 20.50 -12.00
CA SER A 183 -2.88 19.44 -11.03
C SER A 183 -4.27 19.56 -10.43
N GLU A 184 -5.18 18.71 -10.87
CA GLU A 184 -6.50 18.64 -10.27
C GLU A 184 -6.30 18.44 -8.77
N ASN A 185 -6.90 19.33 -7.97
CA ASN A 185 -6.86 19.24 -6.53
C ASN A 185 -7.68 18.02 -6.12
N VAL A 186 -7.02 16.87 -5.99
CA VAL A 186 -7.63 15.64 -5.49
C VAL A 186 -8.24 15.92 -4.12
N ASN A 187 -9.56 15.74 -4.00
CA ASN A 187 -10.27 15.95 -2.75
C ASN A 187 -10.11 14.74 -1.83
N TRP A 188 -8.94 14.62 -1.21
CA TRP A 188 -8.60 13.49 -0.33
C TRP A 188 -9.58 13.27 0.81
N GLU A 189 -10.14 14.35 1.35
CA GLU A 189 -11.12 14.26 2.43
C GLU A 189 -12.40 13.54 1.98
N GLU A 190 -12.90 13.87 0.80
CA GLU A 190 -14.09 13.22 0.23
C GLU A 190 -13.85 11.74 -0.09
N ILE A 191 -12.68 11.40 -0.63
CA ILE A 191 -12.29 10.01 -0.90
C ILE A 191 -12.28 9.19 0.40
N MET A 192 -11.62 9.73 1.43
CA MET A 192 -11.51 9.06 2.73
C MET A 192 -12.88 8.92 3.39
N LEU A 193 -13.72 9.96 3.38
CA LEU A 193 -15.07 9.91 3.93
C LEU A 193 -15.96 8.91 3.18
N THR A 194 -15.87 8.87 1.85
CA THR A 194 -16.60 7.92 1.01
C THR A 194 -16.16 6.50 1.35
N PHE A 195 -14.86 6.23 1.40
CA PHE A 195 -14.33 4.94 1.81
C PHE A 195 -14.86 4.52 3.19
N MET A 196 -14.74 5.41 4.18
CA MET A 196 -15.16 5.11 5.55
C MET A 196 -16.67 4.90 5.69
N THR A 197 -17.49 5.57 4.88
CA THR A 197 -18.95 5.46 4.93
C THR A 197 -19.44 4.22 4.22
N ASP A 198 -18.90 3.93 3.04
CA ASP A 198 -19.52 2.97 2.12
C ASP A 198 -18.80 1.62 2.11
N TYR A 199 -17.54 1.56 2.57
CA TYR A 199 -16.67 0.37 2.38
C TYR A 199 -15.91 -0.07 3.63
N ALA A 200 -15.89 0.70 4.72
CA ALA A 200 -15.19 0.33 5.95
C ALA A 200 -15.68 -0.98 6.58
N ASP A 201 -16.94 -1.38 6.34
CA ASP A 201 -17.52 -2.59 6.92
C ASP A 201 -16.97 -3.89 6.33
N LEU A 202 -16.31 -3.81 5.16
CA LEU A 202 -15.65 -4.93 4.49
C LEU A 202 -14.55 -5.54 5.37
N ILE A 203 -13.97 -4.74 6.26
CA ILE A 203 -12.95 -5.15 7.22
C ILE A 203 -13.63 -5.75 8.47
N GLY A 204 -14.31 -6.88 8.26
CA GLY A 204 -15.27 -7.42 9.23
C GLY A 204 -14.67 -8.02 10.50
N GLN A 205 -13.37 -8.33 10.51
CA GLN A 205 -12.72 -9.07 11.62
C GLN A 205 -12.12 -8.20 12.73
N LEU A 206 -12.22 -6.88 12.60
CA LEU A 206 -11.72 -5.97 13.64
C LEU A 206 -12.54 -6.06 14.92
N GLN A 207 -11.85 -5.95 16.05
CA GLN A 207 -12.45 -5.78 17.37
C GLN A 207 -13.08 -4.39 17.49
N ALA A 208 -14.03 -4.23 18.40
CA ALA A 208 -14.81 -2.99 18.54
C ALA A 208 -13.93 -1.76 18.84
N GLU A 209 -12.84 -1.96 19.56
CA GLU A 209 -11.89 -0.94 20.00
C GLU A 209 -10.81 -0.62 18.95
N GLU A 210 -10.66 -1.47 17.94
CA GLU A 210 -9.71 -1.24 16.84
C GLU A 210 -10.24 -0.17 15.87
N LYS A 211 -9.33 0.51 15.17
CA LYS A 211 -9.66 1.57 14.21
C LYS A 211 -9.23 1.26 12.80
N ILE A 212 -9.93 1.87 11.85
CA ILE A 212 -9.53 1.92 10.45
C ILE A 212 -8.93 3.30 10.23
N VAL A 213 -7.70 3.35 9.73
CA VAL A 213 -6.94 4.57 9.49
C VAL A 213 -6.54 4.62 8.02
N ILE A 214 -6.82 5.72 7.33
CA ILE A 214 -6.26 6.00 6.01
C ILE A 214 -5.32 7.19 6.15
N LYS A 215 -4.09 7.07 5.66
CA LYS A 215 -3.08 8.13 5.67
C LYS A 215 -2.59 8.38 4.26
N GLN A 216 -2.57 9.64 3.85
CA GLN A 216 -1.86 10.08 2.65
C GLN A 216 -0.53 10.71 3.06
N LYS A 217 0.59 10.15 2.59
CA LYS A 217 1.92 10.72 2.85
C LYS A 217 2.06 12.04 2.09
N SER A 218 2.55 13.07 2.77
CA SER A 218 2.80 14.41 2.18
C SER A 218 3.89 14.34 1.11
N PRO A 219 3.88 15.19 0.06
CA PRO A 219 4.97 15.42 -0.88
C PRO A 219 6.29 15.76 -0.17
N GLY A 220 7.05 14.74 0.23
CA GLY A 220 8.50 14.75 0.27
C GLY A 220 9.13 15.36 -0.99
N LYS A 221 10.31 15.94 -0.78
CA LYS A 221 11.10 16.49 -1.87
C LYS A 221 11.74 15.35 -2.64
N MET A 222 11.10 14.90 -3.72
CA MET A 222 11.77 14.01 -4.67
C MET A 222 12.84 14.82 -5.41
N LEU A 223 14.10 14.64 -5.03
CA LEU A 223 15.24 15.18 -5.76
C LEU A 223 15.37 14.37 -7.07
N MET A 224 14.87 14.91 -8.18
CA MET A 224 15.10 14.32 -9.50
C MET A 224 16.61 14.30 -9.79
N PRO A 225 17.26 13.13 -9.86
CA PRO A 225 18.68 13.06 -10.17
C PRO A 225 18.87 13.33 -11.66
N GLY A 226 19.43 14.48 -12.02
CA GLY A 226 19.93 14.73 -13.38
C GLY A 226 19.51 16.03 -14.06
N HIS A 227 18.72 16.91 -13.43
CA HIS A 227 18.49 18.27 -13.96
C HIS A 227 19.30 19.28 -13.17
N GLY A 228 20.44 19.68 -13.74
CA GLY A 228 21.44 20.53 -13.11
C GLY A 228 20.88 21.86 -12.59
N SER A 229 20.96 22.04 -11.27
CA SER A 229 21.54 23.21 -10.59
C SER A 229 21.21 24.62 -11.09
N GLY A 230 19.98 24.90 -11.53
CA GLY A 230 19.59 26.26 -11.91
C GLY A 230 18.11 26.60 -11.86
N VAL A 231 17.23 25.66 -11.53
CA VAL A 231 15.81 25.97 -11.34
C VAL A 231 15.64 26.40 -9.89
N ASP A 232 15.30 27.68 -9.69
CA ASP A 232 14.97 28.26 -8.39
C ASP A 232 14.19 27.25 -7.55
N ASP A 233 14.69 26.99 -6.33
CA ASP A 233 14.02 26.27 -5.24
C ASP A 233 12.74 27.04 -4.82
N LYS A 234 11.81 27.27 -5.75
CA LYS A 234 10.45 27.63 -5.44
C LYS A 234 9.94 26.46 -4.62
N LYS A 235 9.93 26.67 -3.29
CA LYS A 235 9.22 25.90 -2.26
C LYS A 235 8.01 25.25 -2.91
N MET A 236 8.14 24.00 -3.37
CA MET A 236 6.97 23.16 -3.57
C MET A 236 6.36 23.10 -2.18
N SER A 237 5.23 23.77 -2.04
CA SER A 237 4.42 23.76 -0.83
C SER A 237 4.23 22.30 -0.48
N SER A 238 4.88 21.82 0.57
CA SER A 238 4.64 20.49 1.11
C SER A 238 3.15 20.44 1.43
N SER A 239 2.33 19.80 0.60
CA SER A 239 0.94 19.66 0.95
C SER A 239 0.89 18.87 2.26
N ALA A 240 0.14 19.39 3.22
CA ALA A 240 -0.02 18.73 4.51
C ALA A 240 -0.47 17.27 4.27
N SER A 241 0.10 16.32 5.02
CA SER A 241 -0.43 14.96 5.03
C SER A 241 -1.84 15.01 5.62
N ILE A 242 -2.77 14.28 5.01
CA ILE A 242 -4.13 14.12 5.52
C ILE A 242 -4.32 12.68 5.96
N SER A 243 -5.03 12.49 7.07
CA SER A 243 -5.44 11.19 7.56
C SER A 243 -6.87 11.23 8.06
N ALA A 244 -7.55 10.10 7.95
CA ALA A 244 -8.87 9.88 8.49
C ALA A 244 -8.86 8.59 9.33
N GLU A 245 -9.47 8.64 10.52
CA GLU A 245 -9.60 7.48 11.39
C GLU A 245 -11.02 7.31 11.93
N VAL A 246 -11.46 6.06 12.10
CA VAL A 246 -12.75 5.71 12.71
C VAL A 246 -12.66 4.40 13.48
N LEU A 247 -13.33 4.32 14.63
CA LEU A 247 -13.38 3.09 15.42
C LEU A 247 -14.34 2.07 14.79
N ARG A 248 -13.98 0.80 14.85
CA ARG A 248 -14.78 -0.31 14.32
C ARG A 248 -16.18 -0.36 14.94
N LYS A 249 -16.32 -0.08 16.24
CA LYS A 249 -17.63 0.00 16.91
C LYS A 249 -18.56 1.03 16.28
N ASP A 250 -18.01 2.13 15.77
CA ASP A 250 -18.78 3.21 15.16
C ASP A 250 -19.20 2.82 13.74
N VAL A 251 -18.31 2.15 12.99
CA VAL A 251 -18.64 1.52 11.70
C VAL A 251 -19.79 0.53 11.89
N GLU A 252 -19.72 -0.32 12.92
CA GLU A 252 -20.78 -1.29 13.20
C GLU A 252 -22.09 -0.62 13.58
N ALA A 253 -22.04 0.38 14.47
CA ALA A 253 -23.21 1.15 14.89
C ALA A 253 -23.89 1.84 13.72
N PHE A 254 -23.13 2.41 12.79
CA PHE A 254 -23.66 3.02 11.56
C PHE A 254 -24.30 1.98 10.65
N ARG A 255 -23.59 0.87 10.37
CA ARG A 255 -24.07 -0.22 9.51
C ARG A 255 -25.40 -0.81 9.97
N ILE A 256 -25.61 -0.94 11.29
CA ILE A 256 -26.86 -1.47 11.86
C ILE A 256 -27.90 -0.38 12.17
N GLY A 257 -27.65 0.87 11.76
CA GLY A 257 -28.57 2.00 11.90
C GLY A 257 -28.75 2.55 13.32
N LYS A 258 -27.84 2.23 14.25
CA LYS A 258 -27.86 2.81 15.62
C LYS A 258 -27.47 4.28 15.65
N ILE A 259 -26.64 4.71 14.71
CA ILE A 259 -26.27 6.12 14.48
C ILE A 259 -26.56 6.47 13.03
N ASN A 260 -26.93 7.71 12.76
CA ASN A 260 -27.17 8.18 11.39
C ASN A 260 -25.85 8.61 10.71
N LYS A 261 -25.93 8.94 9.41
CA LYS A 261 -24.76 9.30 8.59
C LYS A 261 -24.05 10.55 9.14
N GLU A 262 -24.80 11.56 9.58
CA GLU A 262 -24.25 12.81 10.11
C GLU A 262 -23.52 12.60 11.44
N GLU A 263 -24.04 11.75 12.31
CA GLU A 263 -23.36 11.33 13.53
C GLU A 263 -22.13 10.48 13.23
N TYR A 264 -22.22 9.55 12.29
CA TYR A 264 -21.08 8.71 11.89
C TYR A 264 -19.92 9.55 11.33
N ILE A 265 -20.20 10.47 10.40
CA ILE A 265 -19.18 11.38 9.84
C ILE A 265 -18.52 12.22 10.94
N ARG A 266 -19.28 12.67 11.95
CA ARG A 266 -18.71 13.40 13.10
C ARG A 266 -17.81 12.55 14.01
N ARG A 267 -17.95 11.22 13.97
CA ARG A 267 -17.06 10.29 14.69
C ARG A 267 -15.80 9.95 13.90
N ILE A 268 -15.77 10.25 12.60
CA ILE A 268 -14.55 10.15 11.78
C ILE A 268 -13.65 11.33 12.16
N THR A 269 -12.45 11.03 12.64
CA THR A 269 -11.46 12.06 12.96
C THR A 269 -10.59 12.30 11.74
N ILE A 270 -10.66 13.52 11.17
CA ILE A 270 -9.80 13.94 10.06
C ILE A 270 -8.71 14.85 10.62
N ALA A 271 -7.46 14.44 10.43
CA ALA A 271 -6.29 15.21 10.82
C ALA A 271 -5.52 15.64 9.56
N ARG A 272 -5.28 16.94 9.43
CA ARG A 272 -4.33 17.51 8.47
C ARG A 272 -3.09 17.86 9.23
N GLU A 273 -2.09 16.99 9.16
CA GLU A 273 -0.82 17.21 9.82
C GLU A 273 0.10 17.95 8.85
N GLU A 274 0.54 19.14 9.23
CA GLU A 274 1.83 19.64 8.74
C GLU A 274 2.84 18.56 9.10
N ALA A 275 3.68 18.16 8.14
CA ALA A 275 4.62 17.05 8.30
C ALA A 275 5.31 17.16 9.67
N LYS A 276 4.84 16.36 10.66
CA LYS A 276 5.39 16.39 12.01
C LYS A 276 6.88 16.16 11.84
N GLY A 277 7.68 17.05 12.42
CA GLY A 277 9.13 16.94 12.35
C GLY A 277 9.52 15.53 12.75
N LYS A 278 10.28 14.85 11.87
CA LYS A 278 10.83 13.53 12.12
C LYS A 278 11.46 13.51 13.51
N SER A 279 11.14 12.50 14.32
CA SER A 279 11.69 12.42 15.67
C SER A 279 13.18 12.13 15.59
N ALA A 280 14.01 12.98 16.21
CA ALA A 280 15.46 12.90 16.07
C ALA A 280 16.05 11.55 16.52
N ASP A 281 15.47 10.94 17.56
CA ASP A 281 15.87 9.62 18.05
C ASP A 281 15.43 8.49 17.11
N MET A 282 14.24 8.58 16.49
CA MET A 282 13.80 7.64 15.47
C MET A 282 14.69 7.74 14.21
N GLU A 283 15.01 8.95 13.75
CA GLU A 283 15.95 9.11 12.62
C GLU A 283 17.32 8.52 12.94
N MET A 284 17.81 8.70 14.17
CA MET A 284 19.05 8.08 14.62
C MET A 284 18.92 6.54 14.63
N PHE A 285 17.84 6.00 15.17
CA PHE A 285 17.57 4.55 15.17
C PHE A 285 17.54 3.97 13.76
N ILE A 286 16.85 4.63 12.83
CA ILE A 286 16.80 4.25 11.42
C ILE A 286 18.18 4.33 10.78
N SER A 287 18.94 5.40 11.02
CA SER A 287 20.30 5.52 10.49
C SER A 287 21.25 4.43 11.00
N ILE A 288 21.14 4.07 12.29
CA ILE A 288 21.88 2.96 12.87
C ILE A 288 21.44 1.64 12.22
N PHE A 289 20.14 1.43 12.04
CA PHE A 289 19.59 0.24 11.38
C PHE A 289 20.13 0.10 9.95
N ASP A 290 20.04 1.18 9.16
CA ASP A 290 20.49 1.21 7.78
C ASP A 290 21.99 0.91 7.66
N ARG A 291 22.79 1.43 8.61
CA ARG A 291 24.22 1.14 8.65
C ARG A 291 24.51 -0.28 9.12
N TYR A 292 23.84 -0.75 10.17
CA TYR A 292 24.06 -2.07 10.75
C TYR A 292 23.76 -3.18 9.73
N TYR A 293 22.68 -3.02 8.98
CA TYR A 293 22.28 -3.93 7.90
C TYR A 293 22.71 -3.44 6.52
N SER A 294 23.76 -2.62 6.42
CA SER A 294 24.28 -2.19 5.12
C SER A 294 24.98 -3.35 4.40
N ARG A 295 25.10 -3.23 3.07
CA ARG A 295 25.73 -4.23 2.21
C ARG A 295 27.15 -4.61 2.63
N ASP A 296 27.92 -3.66 3.15
CA ASP A 296 29.32 -3.81 3.51
C ASP A 296 29.54 -4.32 4.94
N LEU A 297 28.53 -4.24 5.82
CA LEU A 297 28.65 -4.62 7.22
C LEU A 297 27.85 -5.88 7.58
N SER A 298 26.72 -6.12 6.92
CA SER A 298 25.91 -7.29 7.25
C SER A 298 26.48 -8.58 6.65
N GLU A 299 26.67 -9.58 7.50
CA GLU A 299 27.07 -10.94 7.11
C GLU A 299 25.86 -11.83 6.75
N THR A 300 24.65 -11.40 7.12
CA THR A 300 23.40 -12.13 6.90
C THR A 300 22.58 -11.44 5.81
N TYR A 301 21.47 -10.78 6.12
CA TYR A 301 20.67 -10.01 5.16
C TYR A 301 21.04 -8.53 5.23
N PHE A 302 21.00 -7.85 4.09
CA PHE A 302 21.21 -6.40 4.05
C PHE A 302 20.02 -5.68 3.43
N ILE A 303 19.84 -4.42 3.82
CA ILE A 303 18.79 -3.56 3.30
C ILE A 303 19.06 -3.19 1.84
N ILE A 304 17.99 -3.11 1.04
CA ILE A 304 18.07 -2.61 -0.34
C ILE A 304 17.45 -1.23 -0.51
N ASN A 305 16.59 -0.83 0.42
CA ASN A 305 16.00 0.49 0.49
C ASN A 305 16.28 1.07 1.88
N GLN A 306 16.29 2.41 1.97
CA GLN A 306 16.35 3.08 3.26
C GLN A 306 15.13 2.69 4.09
N ALA A 307 15.35 2.31 5.35
CA ALA A 307 14.25 2.05 6.26
C ALA A 307 13.43 3.33 6.47
N ASN A 308 12.12 3.19 6.59
CA ASN A 308 11.22 4.28 6.92
C ASN A 308 10.37 3.88 8.13
N TYR A 309 9.71 4.86 8.75
CA TYR A 309 8.81 4.57 9.86
C TYR A 309 7.56 5.43 9.83
N ASP A 310 6.49 4.90 10.39
CA ASP A 310 5.24 5.57 10.64
C ASP A 310 4.97 5.59 12.15
N MET A 311 4.73 6.79 12.69
CA MET A 311 4.29 6.97 14.08
C MET A 311 2.76 6.79 14.14
N LEU A 312 2.32 5.93 15.05
CA LEU A 312 0.92 5.59 15.27
C LEU A 312 0.52 5.99 16.69
N GLU A 313 -0.38 6.96 16.82
CA GLU A 313 -0.79 7.48 18.12
C GLU A 313 -1.42 6.38 18.98
N GLY A 314 -0.89 6.22 20.20
CA GLY A 314 -1.32 5.22 21.17
C GLY A 314 -0.86 3.79 20.87
N TYR A 315 -0.15 3.56 19.77
CA TYR A 315 0.48 2.28 19.46
C TYR A 315 1.99 2.33 19.51
N GLY A 316 2.61 3.39 18.96
CA GLY A 316 4.06 3.56 18.90
C GLY A 316 4.60 3.77 17.49
N ALA A 317 5.60 3.00 17.09
CA ALA A 317 6.24 3.12 15.77
C ALA A 317 6.20 1.81 14.99
N VAL A 318 5.96 1.92 13.69
CA VAL A 318 6.11 0.83 12.71
C VAL A 318 7.22 1.21 11.75
N VAL A 319 8.26 0.39 11.69
CA VAL A 319 9.43 0.57 10.82
C VAL A 319 9.31 -0.39 9.65
N ASN A 320 9.25 0.12 8.43
CA ASN A 320 9.19 -0.71 7.22
C ASN A 320 10.57 -0.80 6.57
N VAL A 321 10.99 -2.03 6.26
CA VAL A 321 12.31 -2.33 5.73
C VAL A 321 12.19 -3.37 4.63
N LYS A 322 13.01 -3.25 3.58
CA LYS A 322 13.20 -4.31 2.59
C LYS A 322 14.63 -4.83 2.62
N VAL A 323 14.78 -6.14 2.80
CA VAL A 323 16.07 -6.82 2.88
C VAL A 323 16.22 -7.90 1.81
N ILE A 324 17.45 -8.24 1.48
CA ILE A 324 17.78 -9.35 0.57
C ILE A 324 19.00 -10.10 1.08
N SER A 325 19.04 -11.39 0.78
CA SER A 325 20.18 -12.25 1.07
C SER A 325 21.38 -11.95 0.14
N PRO A 326 22.62 -12.11 0.62
CA PRO A 326 23.84 -12.04 -0.19
C PRO A 326 23.91 -13.16 -1.22
N ILE A 327 23.21 -14.27 -1.00
CA ILE A 327 23.18 -15.40 -1.94
C ILE A 327 22.38 -15.04 -3.19
N SER A 328 21.29 -14.28 -3.04
CA SER A 328 20.42 -13.87 -4.15
C SER A 328 21.08 -12.93 -5.15
N LYS A 329 22.11 -12.16 -4.75
CA LYS A 329 22.74 -11.13 -5.60
C LYS A 329 23.43 -11.66 -6.85
N ASN A 330 23.97 -12.88 -6.80
CA ASN A 330 24.74 -13.43 -7.92
C ASN A 330 23.91 -14.34 -8.84
N ARG A 331 22.62 -14.53 -8.54
CA ARG A 331 21.83 -15.63 -9.07
C ARG A 331 20.36 -15.21 -9.25
N VAL A 332 20.10 -14.27 -10.16
CA VAL A 332 18.75 -14.14 -10.76
C VAL A 332 18.60 -15.30 -11.75
N TYR A 333 18.46 -16.52 -11.22
CA TYR A 333 18.10 -17.66 -12.06
C TYR A 333 16.59 -17.61 -12.24
N PHE A 334 16.16 -17.20 -13.43
CA PHE A 334 14.85 -17.60 -13.93
C PHE A 334 14.90 -19.13 -14.10
N GLN A 335 14.48 -19.87 -13.06
CA GLN A 335 14.28 -21.30 -13.19
C GLN A 335 13.11 -21.52 -14.15
N ARG A 336 13.36 -22.31 -15.20
CA ARG A 336 12.28 -22.84 -16.01
C ARG A 336 11.55 -23.88 -15.14
N PRO A 337 10.23 -23.84 -15.03
CA PRO A 337 9.45 -24.87 -14.33
C PRO A 337 9.87 -26.27 -14.80
N GLY A 338 10.04 -27.21 -13.88
CA GLY A 338 10.32 -28.63 -14.19
C GLY A 338 11.79 -29.03 -14.34
N LYS A 339 12.76 -28.14 -14.11
CA LYS A 339 14.19 -28.52 -14.08
C LYS A 339 14.64 -28.79 -12.65
N GLU A 340 15.23 -29.97 -12.40
CA GLU A 340 15.81 -30.30 -11.10
C GLU A 340 16.88 -29.27 -10.67
N LEU A 341 16.86 -28.93 -9.38
CA LEU A 341 17.87 -28.09 -8.75
C LEU A 341 19.26 -28.71 -8.87
N THR A 342 20.23 -27.91 -9.34
CA THR A 342 21.64 -28.28 -9.28
C THR A 342 22.11 -28.37 -7.83
N ILE A 343 23.17 -29.14 -7.58
CA ILE A 343 23.78 -29.28 -6.24
C ILE A 343 24.13 -27.90 -5.66
N GLU A 344 24.66 -26.99 -6.48
CA GLU A 344 24.98 -25.63 -6.05
C GLU A 344 23.74 -24.82 -5.66
N GLN A 345 22.60 -25.06 -6.29
CA GLN A 345 21.34 -24.39 -5.92
C GLN A 345 20.82 -24.92 -4.57
N LYS A 346 20.86 -26.23 -4.35
CA LYS A 346 20.48 -26.84 -3.06
C LYS A 346 21.36 -26.33 -1.91
N GLN A 347 22.68 -26.29 -2.12
CA GLN A 347 23.62 -25.70 -1.15
C GLN A 347 23.35 -24.20 -0.90
N GLY A 348 22.92 -23.47 -1.94
CA GLY A 348 22.49 -22.08 -1.82
C GLY A 348 21.28 -21.92 -0.91
N ILE A 349 20.27 -22.79 -1.05
CA ILE A 349 19.05 -22.79 -0.23
C ILE A 349 19.38 -23.09 1.24
N GLU A 350 20.12 -24.17 1.52
CA GLU A 350 20.51 -24.52 2.90
C GLU A 350 21.29 -23.40 3.58
N LYS A 351 22.19 -22.75 2.83
CA LYS A 351 22.95 -21.61 3.34
C LYS A 351 22.06 -20.39 3.58
N ASP A 352 21.06 -20.14 2.73
CA ASP A 352 20.12 -19.03 2.90
C ASP A 352 19.27 -19.20 4.16
N GLU A 353 18.74 -20.42 4.38
CA GLU A 353 17.99 -20.76 5.59
C GLU A 353 18.84 -20.59 6.87
N ALA A 354 20.13 -20.97 6.82
CA ALA A 354 21.05 -20.77 7.94
C ALA A 354 21.31 -19.28 8.21
N LEU A 355 21.50 -18.46 7.16
CA LEU A 355 21.65 -17.00 7.29
C LEU A 355 20.37 -16.36 7.83
N TYR A 356 19.19 -16.88 7.45
CA TYR A 356 17.90 -16.40 7.93
C TYR A 356 17.75 -16.58 9.44
N GLN A 357 18.12 -17.75 9.98
CA GLN A 357 18.09 -17.97 11.43
C GLN A 357 19.04 -17.02 12.18
N GLN A 358 20.22 -16.76 11.63
CA GLN A 358 21.15 -15.78 12.21
C GLN A 358 20.59 -14.35 12.16
N PHE A 359 19.97 -13.97 11.03
CA PHE A 359 19.30 -12.68 10.88
C PHE A 359 18.17 -12.49 11.89
N LYS A 360 17.32 -13.51 12.08
CA LYS A 360 16.22 -13.53 13.04
C LYS A 360 16.69 -13.39 14.50
N ALA A 361 17.83 -13.99 14.85
CA ALA A 361 18.44 -13.76 16.16
C ALA A 361 19.01 -12.33 16.26
N GLY A 362 19.77 -11.90 15.26
CA GLY A 362 20.43 -10.60 15.23
C GLY A 362 19.46 -9.41 15.28
N ILE A 363 18.29 -9.51 14.64
CA ILE A 363 17.28 -8.44 14.67
C ILE A 363 16.69 -8.24 16.07
N SER A 364 16.55 -9.32 16.85
CA SER A 364 16.08 -9.24 18.23
C SER A 364 17.12 -8.54 19.11
N ASP A 365 18.39 -8.90 18.94
CA ASP A 365 19.50 -8.28 19.67
C ASP A 365 19.65 -6.81 19.30
N PHE A 366 19.49 -6.46 18.03
CA PHE A 366 19.45 -5.08 17.55
C PHE A 366 18.37 -4.27 18.28
N LEU A 367 17.15 -4.81 18.43
CA LEU A 367 16.06 -4.11 19.13
C LEU A 367 16.34 -3.93 20.61
N LEU A 368 16.95 -4.91 21.27
CA LEU A 368 17.36 -4.79 22.67
C LEU A 368 18.41 -3.70 22.86
N ASP A 369 19.39 -3.64 21.96
CA ASP A 369 20.52 -2.72 22.09
C ASP A 369 20.15 -1.28 21.75
N TYR A 370 19.39 -1.08 20.67
CA TYR A 370 19.09 0.24 20.11
C TYR A 370 17.64 0.69 20.35
N GLY A 371 16.67 -0.21 20.41
CA GLY A 371 15.26 0.15 20.60
C GLY A 371 14.98 0.83 21.94
N ARG A 372 15.76 0.49 22.99
CA ARG A 372 15.71 1.18 24.30
C ARG A 372 16.08 2.67 24.25
N THR A 373 16.71 3.14 23.16
CA THR A 373 17.14 4.54 23.02
C THR A 373 16.02 5.47 22.53
N LEU A 374 14.87 4.91 22.14
CA LEU A 374 13.71 5.65 21.65
C LEU A 374 12.95 6.30 22.81
N ARG A 375 13.09 7.62 22.92
CA ARG A 375 12.47 8.46 23.95
C ARG A 375 11.18 9.14 23.49
N SER A 376 10.98 9.20 22.18
CA SER A 376 9.76 9.73 21.56
C SER A 376 8.56 8.80 21.71
N LEU A 377 8.80 7.53 22.04
CA LEU A 377 7.77 6.54 22.32
C LEU A 377 7.44 6.53 23.82
N ALA A 378 6.16 6.42 24.16
CA ALA A 378 5.71 6.26 25.54
C ALA A 378 5.99 4.84 26.04
N SER A 379 6.10 4.63 27.36
CA SER A 379 6.38 3.30 27.91
C SER A 379 5.34 2.22 27.54
N GLY A 380 4.09 2.61 27.26
CA GLY A 380 3.04 1.70 26.79
C GLY A 380 3.07 1.41 25.29
N ASP A 381 3.91 2.13 24.54
CA ASP A 381 4.01 1.99 23.09
C ASP A 381 4.85 0.76 22.71
N LYS A 382 4.66 0.34 21.46
CA LYS A 382 5.35 -0.76 20.80
C LYS A 382 6.23 -0.24 19.68
N LEU A 383 7.36 -0.90 19.48
CA LEU A 383 8.18 -0.79 18.30
C LEU A 383 7.99 -2.04 17.46
N ARG A 384 7.47 -1.88 16.25
CA ARG A 384 7.26 -2.98 15.28
C ARG A 384 8.15 -2.77 14.07
N LEU A 385 8.83 -3.81 13.64
CA LEU A 385 9.62 -3.85 12.41
C LEU A 385 8.90 -4.76 11.43
N ASP A 386 8.41 -4.20 10.33
CA ASP A 386 7.86 -4.91 9.19
C ASP A 386 8.97 -5.05 8.12
N ILE A 387 9.54 -6.24 8.05
CA ILE A 387 10.68 -6.55 7.18
C ILE A 387 10.17 -7.38 6.01
N GLU A 388 10.20 -6.82 4.80
CA GLU A 388 9.99 -7.56 3.56
C GLU A 388 11.30 -8.23 3.13
N ILE A 389 11.28 -9.54 2.99
CA ILE A 389 12.43 -10.35 2.58
C ILE A 389 12.26 -10.69 1.11
N VAL A 390 13.18 -10.23 0.28
CA VAL A 390 13.21 -10.63 -1.13
C VAL A 390 13.63 -12.10 -1.21
N PRO A 391 12.73 -13.01 -1.64
CA PRO A 391 12.96 -14.44 -1.54
C PRO A 391 14.07 -14.90 -2.50
N PHE A 392 14.83 -15.89 -2.07
CA PHE A 392 15.63 -16.73 -2.96
C PHE A 392 14.75 -17.85 -3.53
N SER A 393 14.85 -18.13 -4.83
CA SER A 393 13.99 -19.10 -5.52
C SER A 393 13.95 -20.44 -4.78
N GLU A 394 12.74 -20.96 -4.51
CA GLU A 394 12.49 -22.26 -3.88
C GLU A 394 13.01 -22.42 -2.43
N SER A 395 13.40 -21.34 -1.75
CA SER A 395 13.75 -21.39 -0.32
C SER A 395 12.49 -21.43 0.57
N ASN A 396 12.59 -22.09 1.73
CA ASN A 396 11.55 -22.01 2.77
C ASN A 396 11.68 -20.75 3.64
N VAL A 397 12.46 -19.76 3.19
CA VAL A 397 12.58 -18.49 3.90
C VAL A 397 11.27 -17.71 3.73
N PRO A 398 10.68 -17.16 4.81
CA PRO A 398 9.47 -16.38 4.70
C PRO A 398 9.69 -15.12 3.86
N GLN A 399 8.63 -14.65 3.22
CA GLN A 399 8.65 -13.40 2.44
C GLN A 399 8.62 -12.15 3.31
N GLY A 400 8.26 -12.29 4.58
CA GLY A 400 8.30 -11.19 5.51
C GLY A 400 8.51 -11.65 6.94
N LEU A 401 8.98 -10.72 7.76
CA LEU A 401 9.19 -10.90 9.18
C LEU A 401 8.59 -9.69 9.90
N GLU A 402 7.71 -9.93 10.87
CA GLU A 402 7.18 -8.92 11.77
C GLU A 402 7.80 -9.13 13.15
N VAL A 403 8.58 -8.16 13.61
CA VAL A 403 9.25 -8.20 14.91
C VAL A 403 8.70 -7.09 15.78
N THR A 404 8.07 -7.43 16.91
CA THR A 404 7.42 -6.46 17.80
C THR A 404 8.02 -6.51 19.20
N ALA A 405 8.36 -5.34 19.74
CA ALA A 405 8.89 -5.19 21.09
C ALA A 405 8.11 -4.11 21.86
N ASP A 406 7.67 -4.42 23.09
CA ASP A 406 7.09 -3.45 23.99
C ASP A 406 8.17 -2.52 24.57
N LEU A 407 7.98 -1.21 24.48
CA LEU A 407 8.99 -0.25 24.94
C LEU A 407 9.21 -0.35 26.46
N ALA A 408 8.17 -0.61 27.26
CA ALA A 408 8.30 -0.87 28.68
C ALA A 408 9.30 -1.99 28.97
N THR A 409 9.32 -3.04 28.15
CA THR A 409 10.22 -4.17 28.34
C THR A 409 11.65 -3.81 27.97
N LEU A 410 11.85 -3.09 26.87
CA LEU A 410 13.17 -2.56 26.48
C LEU A 410 13.74 -1.62 27.56
N GLN A 411 12.89 -0.78 28.16
CA GLN A 411 13.27 0.11 29.27
C GLN A 411 13.60 -0.66 30.57
N GLN A 412 12.87 -1.73 30.89
CA GLN A 412 13.21 -2.60 32.02
C GLN A 412 14.55 -3.31 31.82
N TYR A 413 14.84 -3.74 30.59
CA TYR A 413 16.12 -4.33 30.22
C TYR A 413 17.27 -3.33 30.38
N ASP A 414 17.11 -2.09 29.88
CA ASP A 414 18.07 -1.01 30.06
C ASP A 414 18.41 -0.73 31.54
N GLN A 415 17.37 -0.76 32.38
CA GLN A 415 17.47 -0.59 33.83
C GLN A 415 17.99 -1.85 34.56
N ARG A 416 18.34 -2.92 33.84
CA ARG A 416 18.80 -4.21 34.37
C ARG A 416 17.79 -4.86 35.33
N LYS A 417 16.50 -4.55 35.17
CA LYS A 417 15.41 -5.16 35.97
C LYS A 417 15.03 -6.55 35.47
N ILE A 418 15.35 -6.85 34.22
CA ILE A 418 15.17 -8.16 33.60
C ILE A 418 16.47 -8.59 32.92
N THR A 419 16.65 -9.90 32.75
CA THR A 419 17.83 -10.46 32.09
C THR A 419 17.70 -10.33 30.55
N PRO A 420 18.81 -10.41 29.80
CA PRO A 420 18.78 -10.42 28.34
C PRO A 420 17.88 -11.52 27.77
N GLU A 421 17.90 -12.72 28.35
CA GLU A 421 17.10 -13.86 27.88
C GLU A 421 15.60 -13.60 28.05
N LYS A 422 15.22 -13.02 29.20
CA LYS A 422 13.84 -12.63 29.46
C LYS A 422 13.39 -11.53 28.48
N ALA A 423 14.23 -10.53 28.25
CA ALA A 423 13.94 -9.45 27.29
C ALA A 423 13.82 -9.98 25.85
N ARG A 424 14.70 -10.90 25.43
CA ARG A 424 14.64 -11.52 24.10
C ARG A 424 13.37 -12.36 23.94
N SER A 425 12.97 -13.10 24.97
CA SER A 425 11.76 -13.93 24.94
C SER A 425 10.45 -13.14 24.88
N SER A 426 10.47 -11.86 25.25
CA SER A 426 9.31 -10.97 25.13
C SER A 426 9.19 -10.28 23.77
N ILE A 427 10.19 -10.42 22.90
CA ILE A 427 10.10 -9.92 21.52
C ILE A 427 9.27 -10.92 20.72
N GLU A 428 8.16 -10.47 20.16
CA GLU A 428 7.29 -11.28 19.33
C GLU A 428 7.82 -11.30 17.89
N ILE A 429 7.99 -12.48 17.31
CA ILE A 429 8.42 -12.64 15.92
C ILE A 429 7.38 -13.46 15.16
N LYS A 430 6.82 -12.90 14.10
CA LYS A 430 5.86 -13.56 13.20
C LYS A 430 6.44 -13.64 11.80
N GLU A 431 6.40 -14.83 11.22
CA GLU A 431 6.90 -15.10 9.87
C GLU A 431 5.73 -15.05 8.88
N LYS A 432 5.92 -14.36 7.75
CA LYS A 432 4.90 -14.19 6.70
C LYS A 432 5.33 -14.98 5.47
N PHE A 433 4.60 -16.04 5.14
CA PHE A 433 4.86 -16.86 3.95
C PHE A 433 3.96 -16.44 2.78
N ARG A 434 4.43 -16.67 1.54
CA ARG A 434 3.60 -16.43 0.36
C ARG A 434 2.39 -17.34 0.42
N VAL A 435 1.20 -16.78 0.20
CA VAL A 435 0.05 -17.61 -0.16
C VAL A 435 0.28 -18.06 -1.59
N THR A 436 0.68 -19.32 -1.78
CA THR A 436 0.63 -19.97 -3.09
C THR A 436 -0.84 -20.14 -3.45
N HIS A 437 -1.28 -19.36 -4.45
CA HIS A 437 -2.62 -19.48 -5.03
C HIS A 437 -2.69 -20.63 -6.02
#